data_AF-A0A101EP75-F1
#
_entry.id   AF-A0A101EP75-F1
#
_cell.length_a   1.000
_cell.length_b   1.000
_cell.length_c   1.000
_cell.angle_alpha   90.00
_cell.angle_beta   90.00
_cell.angle_gamma   90.00
#
_symmetry.space_group_name_H-M   'P 1'
#
loop_
_entity.id
_entity.type
_entity.pdbx_description
1 polymer ?
#
loop_
_entity_poly.entity_id
_entity_poly.type
_entity_poly.pdbx_seq_one_letter_code
_entity_poly.pdbx_strand_id
1 'polypeptide(L)'
;NKFSYSWYFSWDAWYSGREIRTDRVALFARYLYGDSFDYVWRATAEGVFHLLPARVYPMYSRGLYAHTDPDVLFIGTNLVDGRDDQP
;
A
#
# COMPACT_ATOMS: atom_id res chain seq x y z
N ASN A 1 10.53 42.25 12.56
CA ASN A 1 9.33 41.59 12.02
C ASN A 1 9.71 41.04 10.63
N LYS A 2 10.03 39.75 10.52
CA LYS A 2 10.61 39.16 9.29
C LYS A 2 9.47 38.53 8.50
N PHE A 3 9.22 39.02 7.29
CA PHE A 3 8.23 38.46 6.37
C PHE A 3 8.61 36.99 6.08
N SER A 4 7.81 36.06 6.58
CA SER A 4 7.93 34.63 6.28
C SER A 4 7.14 34.37 5.00
N TYR A 5 7.85 34.15 3.91
CA TYR A 5 7.22 33.82 2.65
C TYR A 5 7.15 32.30 2.50
N SER A 6 5.94 31.75 2.33
CA SER A 6 5.70 30.31 2.22
C SER A 6 6.48 29.63 1.09
N TRP A 7 6.90 30.37 0.05
CA TRP A 7 7.71 29.87 -1.06
C TRP A 7 9.21 29.71 -0.74
N TYR A 8 9.67 30.15 0.44
CA TYR A 8 11.04 29.95 0.93
C TYR A 8 11.22 28.62 1.67
N PHE A 9 10.12 27.90 1.94
CA PHE A 9 10.18 26.51 2.38
C PHE A 9 10.37 25.63 1.16
N SER A 10 11.45 24.84 1.14
CA SER A 10 11.63 23.81 0.13
C SER A 10 10.39 22.93 0.13
N TRP A 11 9.69 22.87 -0.99
CA TRP A 11 8.57 21.96 -1.17
C TRP A 11 9.09 20.53 -0.95
N ASP A 12 8.76 19.96 0.21
CA ASP A 12 9.13 18.60 0.62
C ASP A 12 8.23 17.60 -0.14
N ALA A 13 8.39 17.59 -1.46
CA ALA A 13 7.58 16.80 -2.39
C ALA A 13 8.12 15.36 -2.48
N TRP A 14 8.26 14.69 -1.33
CA TRP A 14 8.58 13.26 -1.27
C TRP A 14 7.52 12.45 -2.02
N TYR A 15 6.25 12.84 -1.89
CA TYR A 15 5.11 12.26 -2.60
C TYR A 15 4.94 12.88 -4.00
N SER A 16 4.89 12.04 -5.04
CA SER A 16 4.77 12.48 -6.44
C SER A 16 3.38 12.23 -7.04
N GLY A 17 2.66 11.21 -6.57
CA GLY A 17 1.29 10.95 -7.04
C GLY A 17 0.77 9.55 -6.72
N ARG A 18 -0.46 9.28 -7.17
CA ARG A 18 -1.11 7.96 -7.09
C ARG A 18 -1.95 7.66 -8.32
N GLU A 19 -2.04 6.38 -8.66
CA GLU A 19 -2.96 5.84 -9.65
C GLU A 19 -3.86 4.81 -8.98
N ILE A 20 -5.17 4.95 -9.15
CA ILE A 20 -6.17 4.02 -8.61
C ILE A 20 -6.90 3.40 -9.79
N ARG A 21 -6.75 2.09 -9.94
CA ARG A 21 -7.45 1.29 -10.96
C ARG A 21 -8.29 0.23 -10.25
N THR A 22 -9.15 -0.44 -11.03
CA THR A 22 -9.98 -1.54 -10.52
C THR A 22 -9.14 -2.71 -10.00
N ASP A 23 -7.98 -2.96 -10.61
CA ASP A 23 -7.11 -4.10 -10.33
C ASP A 23 -5.93 -3.78 -9.39
N ARG A 24 -5.60 -2.49 -9.20
CA ARG A 24 -4.40 -2.08 -8.45
C ARG A 24 -4.44 -0.64 -7.98
N VAL A 25 -3.67 -0.37 -6.94
CA VAL A 25 -3.28 0.98 -6.51
C VAL A 25 -1.77 1.10 -6.68
N ALA A 26 -1.31 2.15 -7.36
CA ALA A 26 0.10 2.47 -7.50
C ALA A 26 0.39 3.82 -6.86
N LEU A 27 1.49 3.90 -6.11
CA LEU A 27 1.93 5.09 -5.39
C LEU A 27 3.32 5.47 -5.90
N PHE A 28 3.53 6.76 -6.12
CA PHE A 28 4.77 7.28 -6.68
C PHE A 28 5.38 8.28 -5.70
N ALA A 29 6.65 8.06 -5.36
CA ALA A 29 7.45 8.97 -4.56
C ALA A 29 8.82 9.18 -5.18
N ARG A 30 9.39 10.36 -4.93
CA ARG A 30 10.74 10.72 -5.34
C ARG A 30 11.79 10.06 -4.44
N TYR A 31 11.50 9.95 -3.15
CA TYR A 31 12.27 9.26 -2.13
C TYR A 31 11.34 8.82 -1.00
N LEU A 32 11.67 7.72 -0.32
CA LEU A 32 10.97 7.23 0.87
C LEU A 32 12.00 7.14 2.00
N TYR A 33 11.95 8.07 2.96
CA TYR A 33 12.92 8.14 4.06
C TYR A 33 12.22 7.97 5.40
N GLY A 34 12.15 6.73 5.89
CA GLY A 34 11.55 6.42 7.20
C GLY A 34 10.03 6.56 7.26
N ASP A 35 9.37 6.83 6.13
CA ASP A 35 7.91 7.00 6.03
C ASP A 35 7.21 5.75 5.46
N SER A 36 5.90 5.68 5.67
CA SER A 36 5.02 4.63 5.15
C SER A 36 3.98 5.19 4.19
N PHE A 37 3.43 4.31 3.35
CA PHE A 37 2.25 4.59 2.56
C PHE A 37 1.04 3.89 3.15
N ASP A 38 0.01 4.66 3.44
CA ASP A 38 -1.26 4.14 3.94
C ASP A 38 -2.38 4.35 2.92
N TYR A 39 -3.23 3.35 2.76
CA TYR A 39 -4.43 3.43 1.91
C TYR A 39 -5.57 2.65 2.53
N VAL A 40 -6.80 3.04 2.18
CA VAL A 40 -8.02 2.38 2.64
C VAL A 40 -8.74 1.81 1.44
N TRP A 41 -9.30 0.62 1.60
CA TRP A 41 -10.12 -0.06 0.62
C TRP A 41 -11.32 -0.70 1.30
N ARG A 42 -12.41 -0.90 0.56
CA ARG A 42 -13.65 -1.49 1.07
C ARG A 42 -13.84 -2.86 0.44
N ALA A 43 -13.98 -3.88 1.28
CA ALA A 43 -14.43 -5.20 0.85
C ALA A 43 -15.89 -5.14 0.40
N THR A 44 -16.18 -5.68 -0.79
CA THR A 44 -17.52 -5.64 -1.41
C THR A 44 -18.11 -7.02 -1.68
N ALA A 45 -17.28 -8.04 -1.88
CA ALA A 45 -17.70 -9.40 -2.17
C ALA A 45 -17.09 -10.37 -1.15
N GLU A 46 -17.88 -11.37 -0.77
CA GLU A 46 -17.44 -12.46 0.10
C GLU A 46 -16.75 -13.56 -0.73
N GLY A 47 -15.76 -14.23 -0.15
CA GLY A 47 -15.02 -15.31 -0.80
C GLY A 47 -13.58 -15.47 -0.33
N VAL A 48 -12.85 -16.33 -1.04
CA VAL A 48 -11.41 -16.59 -0.85
C VAL A 48 -10.67 -15.93 -2.00
N PHE A 49 -9.72 -15.05 -1.68
CA PHE A 49 -8.98 -14.25 -2.64
C PHE A 49 -7.48 -14.51 -2.51
N HIS A 50 -6.80 -14.68 -3.64
CA HIS A 50 -5.35 -14.75 -3.68
C HIS A 50 -4.77 -13.34 -3.77
N LEU A 51 -4.03 -12.93 -2.74
CA LEU A 51 -3.38 -11.63 -2.69
C LEU A 51 -2.16 -11.62 -3.61
N LEU A 52 -2.14 -10.65 -4.52
CA LEU A 52 -0.97 -10.39 -5.34
C LEU A 52 0.10 -9.68 -4.51
N PRO A 53 1.38 -10.09 -4.62
CA PRO A 53 2.50 -9.40 -3.98
C PRO A 53 2.49 -7.90 -4.25
N ALA A 54 2.58 -7.10 -3.19
CA ALA A 54 2.92 -5.68 -3.33
C ALA A 54 4.37 -5.57 -3.80
N ARG A 55 4.68 -4.64 -4.70
CA ARG A 55 6.00 -4.51 -5.33
C ARG A 55 6.50 -3.09 -5.23
N VAL A 56 7.79 -2.93 -5.03
CA VAL A 56 8.48 -1.64 -5.07
C VAL A 56 9.72 -1.75 -5.94
N TYR A 57 9.91 -0.76 -6.79
CA TYR A 57 11.06 -0.63 -7.65
C TYR A 57 11.24 0.82 -8.08
N PRO A 58 12.48 1.28 -8.29
CA PRO A 58 12.74 2.57 -8.89
C PRO A 58 12.42 2.54 -10.40
N MET A 59 11.78 3.60 -10.91
CA MET A 59 11.40 3.69 -12.32
C MET A 59 12.61 3.90 -13.25
N TYR A 60 13.66 4.57 -12.76
CA TYR A 60 14.78 5.04 -13.59
C TYR A 60 16.13 4.42 -13.24
N SER A 61 16.17 3.47 -12.29
CA SER A 61 17.39 2.73 -11.97
C SER A 61 17.12 1.23 -11.99
N ARG A 62 18.18 0.45 -12.20
CA ARG A 62 18.12 -1.02 -12.23
C ARG A 62 18.74 -1.60 -10.96
N GLY A 63 18.33 -2.82 -10.61
CA GLY A 63 18.98 -3.62 -9.56
C GLY A 63 18.36 -3.52 -8.17
N LEU A 64 17.35 -2.69 -7.97
CA LEU A 64 16.57 -2.66 -6.73
C LEU A 64 15.13 -3.09 -7.02
N TYR A 65 14.72 -4.18 -6.42
CA TYR A 65 13.36 -4.70 -6.51
C TYR A 65 13.05 -5.43 -5.20
N ALA A 66 11.88 -5.16 -4.64
CA ALA A 66 11.37 -5.90 -3.50
C ALA A 66 9.88 -6.16 -3.69
N HIS A 67 9.40 -7.25 -3.10
CA HIS A 67 7.99 -7.59 -3.07
C HIS A 67 7.63 -8.28 -1.76
N THR A 68 6.36 -8.26 -1.40
CA THR A 68 5.83 -9.06 -0.29
C THR A 68 5.61 -10.50 -0.73
N ASP A 69 5.45 -11.41 0.23
CA ASP A 69 5.03 -12.77 -0.08
C ASP A 69 3.57 -12.80 -0.55
N PRO A 70 3.20 -13.78 -1.41
CA PRO A 70 1.81 -14.03 -1.74
C PRO A 70 1.06 -14.56 -0.51
N ASP A 71 -0.22 -14.25 -0.41
CA ASP A 71 -1.06 -14.64 0.72
C ASP A 71 -2.51 -14.92 0.28
N VAL A 72 -3.33 -15.48 1.17
CA VAL A 72 -4.74 -15.79 0.92
C VAL A 72 -5.62 -15.02 1.90
N LEU A 73 -6.53 -14.20 1.35
CA LEU A 73 -7.48 -13.42 2.12
C LEU A 73 -8.87 -14.03 2.08
N PHE A 74 -9.45 -14.25 3.26
CA PHE A 74 -10.83 -14.67 3.43
C PHE A 74 -11.69 -13.46 3.79
N ILE A 75 -12.78 -13.23 3.05
CA ILE A 75 -13.75 -12.17 3.33
C ILE A 75 -15.13 -12.82 3.51
N GLY A 76 -15.69 -12.75 4.72
CA GLY A 76 -17.00 -13.33 5.05
C GLY A 76 -17.16 -13.57 6.55
N THR A 77 -18.38 -13.93 6.98
CA THR A 77 -18.73 -14.11 8.41
C THR A 77 -18.45 -15.51 8.97
N ASN A 78 -17.95 -16.45 8.16
CA ASN A 78 -17.62 -17.79 8.62
C ASN A 78 -16.16 -17.86 9.07
N LEU A 79 -15.90 -17.38 10.28
CA LEU A 79 -14.79 -17.93 11.07
C LEU A 79 -15.19 -19.38 11.39
N VAL A 80 -14.58 -20.34 10.70
CA VAL A 80 -14.48 -21.70 11.24
C VAL A 80 -13.61 -21.55 12.50
N ASP A 81 -14.27 -21.28 13.63
CA ASP A 81 -13.67 -21.44 14.94
C ASP A 81 -13.19 -22.89 15.00
N GLY A 82 -11.88 -23.09 15.10
CA GLY A 82 -11.26 -24.40 15.21
C GLY A 82 -11.54 -25.03 16.58
N ARG A 83 -12.81 -25.22 16.91
CA ARG A 83 -13.32 -25.81 18.16
C ARG A 83 -14.51 -26.73 17.96
N ASP A 84 -14.68 -27.30 16.77
CA ASP A 84 -15.67 -28.36 16.53
C ASP A 84 -15.11 -29.77 16.82
N ASP A 85 -13.88 -29.85 17.34
CA ASP A 85 -13.13 -31.08 17.62
C ASP A 85 -12.91 -31.36 19.11
N GLN A 86 -13.67 -30.74 20.02
CA GLN A 86 -13.66 -31.13 21.43
C GLN A 86 -14.81 -32.11 21.75
N PRO A 87 -14.51 -33.34 22.21
CA PRO A 87 -15.50 -34.41 22.45
C PRO A 87 -16.43 -34.13 23.63
#